data_AF-A0A958IYZ6-F1
#
_entry.id   AF-A0A958IYZ6-F1
#
_cell.length_a   1.000
_cell.length_b   1.000
_cell.length_c   1.000
_cell.angle_alpha   90.00
_cell.angle_beta   90.00
_cell.angle_gamma   90.00
#
_symmetry.space_group_name_H-M   'P 1'
#
loop_
_entity.id
_entity.type
_entity.pdbx_description
1 polymer ?
#
loop_
_entity_poly.entity_id
_entity_poly.type
_entity_poly.pdbx_seq_one_letter_code
_entity_poly.pdbx_strand_id
1 'polypeptide(L)'
;MFLDFARFRYDEHHTYLEIYYMLYNLDPNQVGTREVNLEFYLQDISKDSLLAKNNLKVTMEPPSATGENGIQGSVIKTVLPEGRYSIKMVRMSDDKMTGIDSLYHEITAPTFSKENKIVLSDIELCSNIKTGAVNRNGLFYKNTMEVYPNPMRMYNEETPRLFYYLEMYNLKSEVPGAKVDVEIAIADTDGKIITNKRYSKNQTQESAVEVGSFDVSDYKNGLYTLIYAVVDKTSNYSVYTRANFYIMKPGQTDQEFLTLFPQSEFATASEAELDEMFDQAGYIANKEEVQIYQSLDTVESKRMFLFRF
;
A
#
# COMPACT_ATOMS: atom_id res chain seq x y z
N MET A 1 -6.94 -10.82 4.24
CA MET A 1 -6.07 -10.72 3.03
C MET A 1 -5.77 -9.25 2.80
N PHE A 2 -4.64 -8.90 2.20
CA PHE A 2 -4.31 -7.53 1.81
C PHE A 2 -3.91 -7.47 0.35
N LEU A 3 -4.19 -6.34 -0.30
CA LEU A 3 -3.88 -6.08 -1.69
C LEU A 3 -3.44 -4.63 -1.86
N ASP A 4 -2.41 -4.44 -2.66
CA ASP A 4 -1.89 -3.13 -3.03
C ASP A 4 -1.38 -3.16 -4.48
N PHE A 5 -1.07 -2.01 -5.05
CA PHE A 5 -0.54 -1.91 -6.40
C PHE A 5 0.39 -0.71 -6.57
N ALA A 6 1.25 -0.79 -7.57
CA ALA A 6 2.05 0.34 -8.05
C ALA A 6 2.15 0.34 -9.57
N ARG A 7 2.12 1.54 -10.15
CA ARG A 7 2.16 1.79 -11.59
C ARG A 7 3.51 2.40 -11.99
N PHE A 8 4.13 1.82 -13.00
CA PHE A 8 5.41 2.23 -13.56
C PHE A 8 5.30 2.43 -15.08
N ARG A 9 6.28 3.10 -15.69
CA ARG A 9 6.34 3.28 -17.14
C ARG A 9 6.70 1.95 -17.80
N TYR A 10 5.85 1.44 -18.69
CA TYR A 10 6.25 0.39 -19.63
C TYR A 10 6.81 1.03 -20.90
N ASP A 11 5.98 1.84 -21.55
CA ASP A 11 6.34 2.67 -22.70
C ASP A 11 5.52 3.99 -22.68
N GLU A 12 5.42 4.69 -23.80
CA GLU A 12 4.70 5.98 -23.90
C GLU A 12 3.17 5.84 -23.84
N HIS A 13 2.63 4.66 -24.12
CA HIS A 13 1.19 4.38 -24.22
C HIS A 13 0.70 3.33 -23.22
N HIS A 14 1.62 2.63 -22.56
CA HIS A 14 1.31 1.55 -21.63
C HIS A 14 1.94 1.77 -20.25
N THR A 15 1.15 1.44 -19.23
CA THR A 15 1.57 1.32 -17.83
C THR A 15 1.97 -0.12 -17.55
N TYR A 16 3.11 -0.29 -16.88
CA TYR A 16 3.46 -1.54 -16.23
C TYR A 16 2.85 -1.52 -14.82
N LEU A 17 1.96 -2.48 -14.54
CA LEU A 17 1.23 -2.58 -13.28
C LEU A 17 1.76 -3.79 -12.50
N GLU A 18 2.15 -3.53 -11.25
CA GLU A 18 2.41 -4.56 -10.26
C GLU A 18 1.29 -4.56 -9.23
N ILE A 19 0.71 -5.73 -8.97
CA ILE A 19 -0.36 -5.96 -8.00
C ILE A 19 0.18 -6.91 -6.95
N TYR A 20 0.33 -6.41 -5.74
CA TYR A 20 0.88 -7.14 -4.60
C TYR A 20 -0.27 -7.67 -3.75
N TYR A 21 -0.13 -8.90 -3.27
CA TYR A 21 -1.09 -9.44 -2.30
C TYR A 21 -0.38 -10.17 -1.18
N MET A 22 -1.04 -10.20 -0.03
CA MET A 22 -0.54 -10.84 1.18
C MET A 22 -1.68 -11.56 1.92
N LEU A 23 -1.40 -12.77 2.36
CA LEU A 23 -2.27 -13.61 3.16
C LEU A 23 -1.63 -13.86 4.52
N TYR A 24 -2.47 -13.86 5.54
CA TYR A 24 -2.12 -14.24 6.90
C TYR A 24 -2.79 -15.56 7.23
N ASN A 25 -2.04 -16.44 7.87
CA ASN A 25 -2.60 -17.61 8.50
C ASN A 25 -3.17 -17.19 9.85
N LEU A 26 -4.49 -17.03 9.90
CA LEU A 26 -5.21 -16.64 11.10
C LEU A 26 -5.63 -17.84 11.96
N ASP A 27 -5.30 -19.08 11.55
CA ASP A 27 -5.57 -20.27 12.36
C ASP A 27 -4.35 -20.60 13.24
N PRO A 28 -4.35 -20.20 14.53
CA PRO A 28 -3.24 -20.46 15.44
C PRO A 28 -3.06 -21.95 15.75
N ASN A 29 -4.06 -22.77 15.44
CA ASN A 29 -4.06 -24.21 15.70
C ASN A 29 -3.72 -25.02 14.45
N GLN A 30 -3.41 -24.38 13.31
CA GLN A 30 -3.08 -25.09 12.09
C GLN A 30 -1.82 -25.94 12.29
N VAL A 31 -1.96 -27.25 12.03
CA VAL A 31 -0.85 -28.19 11.99
C VAL A 31 -0.55 -28.54 10.53
N GLY A 32 0.67 -28.25 10.08
CA GLY A 32 1.11 -28.49 8.70
C GLY A 32 0.72 -27.38 7.73
N THR A 33 0.93 -27.61 6.43
CA THR A 33 0.63 -26.64 5.37
C THR A 33 -0.85 -26.66 4.99
N ARG A 34 -1.37 -25.51 4.56
CA ARG A 34 -2.73 -25.35 4.04
C ARG A 34 -2.71 -24.68 2.67
N GLU A 35 -3.45 -25.23 1.71
CA GLU A 35 -3.67 -24.55 0.43
C GLU A 35 -4.81 -23.53 0.56
N VAL A 36 -4.54 -22.28 0.22
CA VAL A 36 -5.55 -21.23 0.05
C VAL A 36 -5.70 -20.96 -1.45
N ASN A 37 -6.95 -20.94 -1.92
CA ASN A 37 -7.27 -20.67 -3.32
C ASN A 37 -7.77 -19.22 -3.45
N LEU A 38 -7.20 -18.46 -4.38
CA LEU A 38 -7.64 -17.12 -4.72
C LEU A 38 -8.12 -17.08 -6.16
N GLU A 39 -9.19 -16.34 -6.43
CA GLU A 39 -9.58 -15.94 -7.78
C GLU A 39 -9.24 -14.46 -8.00
N PHE A 40 -8.45 -14.20 -9.03
CA PHE A 40 -8.07 -12.85 -9.47
C PHE A 40 -8.86 -12.45 -10.71
N TYR A 41 -9.34 -11.22 -10.72
CA TYR A 41 -10.05 -10.60 -11.83
C TYR A 41 -9.46 -9.23 -12.14
N LEU A 42 -9.27 -8.96 -13.43
CA LEU A 42 -8.89 -7.64 -13.96
C LEU A 42 -9.86 -7.26 -15.07
N GLN A 43 -10.53 -6.12 -14.92
CA GLN A 43 -11.54 -5.65 -15.86
C GLN A 43 -11.21 -4.25 -16.38
N ASP A 44 -11.43 -4.01 -17.68
CA ASP A 44 -11.51 -2.67 -18.27
C ASP A 44 -12.90 -2.11 -17.98
N ILE A 45 -12.97 -1.10 -17.11
CA ILE A 45 -14.25 -0.51 -16.66
C ILE A 45 -14.92 0.22 -17.82
N SER A 46 -14.14 0.86 -18.68
CA SER A 46 -14.68 1.68 -19.78
C SER A 46 -15.27 0.83 -20.90
N LYS A 47 -14.69 -0.36 -21.14
CA LYS A 47 -15.18 -1.30 -22.17
C LYS A 47 -16.10 -2.38 -21.61
N ASP A 48 -16.36 -2.38 -20.32
CA ASP A 48 -17.05 -3.45 -19.58
C ASP A 48 -16.52 -4.85 -19.97
N SER A 49 -15.19 -5.01 -19.98
CA SER A 49 -14.53 -6.19 -20.54
C SER A 49 -13.58 -6.83 -19.54
N LEU A 50 -13.76 -8.13 -19.31
CA LEU A 50 -12.85 -8.93 -18.48
C LEU A 50 -11.55 -9.19 -19.24
N LEU A 51 -10.45 -8.63 -18.74
CA LEU A 51 -9.13 -8.77 -19.36
C LEU A 51 -8.39 -10.01 -18.89
N ALA A 52 -8.53 -10.36 -17.61
CA ALA A 52 -7.91 -11.56 -17.04
C ALA A 52 -8.76 -12.16 -15.92
N LYS A 53 -8.80 -13.50 -15.88
CA LYS A 53 -9.26 -14.30 -14.75
C LYS A 53 -8.23 -15.38 -14.46
N ASN A 54 -7.66 -15.40 -13.27
CA ASN A 54 -6.66 -16.39 -12.86
C ASN A 54 -7.05 -17.04 -11.52
N ASN A 55 -6.81 -18.35 -11.42
CA ASN A 55 -6.89 -19.06 -10.15
C ASN A 55 -5.49 -19.21 -9.58
N LEU A 56 -5.26 -18.66 -8.40
CA LEU A 56 -3.97 -18.71 -7.70
C LEU A 56 -4.07 -19.68 -6.53
N LYS A 57 -3.04 -20.50 -6.37
CA LYS A 57 -2.88 -21.36 -5.20
C LYS A 57 -1.75 -20.83 -4.35
N VAL A 58 -2.01 -20.61 -3.08
CA VAL A 58 -1.01 -20.16 -2.10
C VAL A 58 -0.89 -21.21 -1.02
N THR A 59 0.32 -21.74 -0.82
CA THR A 59 0.61 -22.67 0.26
C THR A 59 0.95 -21.87 1.51
N MET A 60 0.07 -21.91 2.50
CA MET A 60 0.26 -21.30 3.82
C MET A 60 1.00 -22.28 4.72
N GLU A 61 2.15 -21.85 5.23
CA GLU A 61 2.88 -22.56 6.28
C GLU A 61 2.18 -22.34 7.65
N PRO A 62 2.38 -23.24 8.63
CA PRO A 62 1.84 -23.05 9.97
C PRO A 62 2.49 -21.83 10.64
N PRO A 63 1.76 -21.10 11.51
CA PRO A 63 2.34 -19.97 12.23
C PRO A 63 3.54 -20.44 13.07
N SER A 64 4.70 -19.81 12.91
CA SER A 64 5.83 -20.04 13.81
C SER A 64 5.72 -19.18 15.06
N ALA A 65 6.39 -19.58 16.15
CA ALA A 65 6.51 -18.76 17.35
C ALA A 65 7.21 -17.39 17.09
N THR A 66 7.86 -17.23 15.95
CA THR A 66 8.49 -15.98 15.48
C THR A 66 7.61 -15.14 14.55
N GLY A 67 6.39 -15.59 14.21
CA GLY A 67 5.43 -14.85 13.39
C GLY A 67 5.69 -14.83 11.87
N GLU A 68 6.90 -15.15 11.41
CA GLU A 68 7.27 -15.03 9.99
C GLU A 68 6.66 -16.12 9.08
N ASN A 69 6.43 -17.33 9.59
CA ASN A 69 5.95 -18.46 8.76
C ASN A 69 4.43 -18.40 8.46
N GLY A 70 3.69 -17.45 9.04
CA GLY A 70 2.25 -17.30 8.80
C GLY A 70 1.88 -16.37 7.64
N ILE A 71 2.86 -15.73 7.00
CA ILE A 71 2.62 -14.68 6.00
C ILE A 71 3.09 -15.17 4.64
N GLN A 72 2.19 -15.14 3.64
CA GLN A 72 2.52 -15.49 2.27
C GLN A 72 2.05 -14.40 1.32
N GLY A 73 2.89 -14.01 0.37
CA GLY A 73 2.56 -12.97 -0.59
C GLY A 73 3.26 -13.19 -1.92
N SER A 74 2.72 -12.56 -2.95
CA SER A 74 3.27 -12.63 -4.31
C SER A 74 2.91 -11.34 -5.06
N VAL A 75 3.32 -11.27 -6.32
CA VAL A 75 3.03 -10.15 -7.21
C VAL A 75 2.49 -10.68 -8.54
N ILE A 76 1.44 -10.04 -9.03
CA ILE A 76 0.90 -10.21 -10.38
C ILE A 76 1.38 -9.01 -11.19
N LYS A 77 2.00 -9.28 -12.34
CA LYS A 77 2.59 -8.27 -13.21
C LYS A 77 1.83 -8.26 -14.53
N THR A 78 1.43 -7.08 -14.99
CA THR A 78 0.72 -6.93 -16.27
C THR A 78 1.03 -5.59 -16.91
N VAL A 79 0.68 -5.45 -18.18
CA VAL A 79 0.83 -4.21 -18.95
C VAL A 79 -0.55 -3.77 -19.41
N LEU A 80 -0.89 -2.51 -19.16
CA LEU A 80 -2.20 -1.95 -19.46
C LEU A 80 -2.05 -0.70 -20.34
N PRO A 81 -2.88 -0.55 -21.39
CA PRO A 81 -2.99 0.74 -22.06
C PRO A 81 -3.62 1.78 -21.13
N GLU A 82 -3.55 3.05 -21.49
CA GLU A 82 -4.26 4.11 -20.78
C GLU A 82 -5.74 3.76 -20.58
N GLY A 83 -6.25 3.94 -19.36
CA GLY A 83 -7.65 3.64 -19.06
C GLY A 83 -7.96 3.48 -17.58
N ARG A 84 -9.21 3.11 -17.30
CA ARG A 84 -9.70 2.80 -15.96
C ARG A 84 -9.98 1.31 -15.85
N TYR A 85 -9.49 0.69 -14.80
CA TYR A 85 -9.57 -0.74 -14.57
C TYR A 85 -10.02 -1.03 -13.15
N SER A 86 -10.57 -2.22 -12.93
CA SER A 86 -10.80 -2.74 -11.59
C SER A 86 -9.99 -4.01 -11.37
N ILE A 87 -9.43 -4.12 -10.16
CA ILE A 87 -8.80 -5.31 -9.65
C ILE A 87 -9.73 -5.89 -8.59
N LYS A 88 -10.07 -7.17 -8.72
CA LYS A 88 -10.77 -7.91 -7.67
C LYS A 88 -10.00 -9.18 -7.33
N MET A 89 -9.81 -9.42 -6.05
CA MET A 89 -9.24 -10.66 -5.54
C MET A 89 -10.21 -11.29 -4.55
N VAL A 90 -10.53 -12.57 -4.75
CA VAL A 90 -11.50 -13.30 -3.93
C VAL A 90 -10.79 -14.48 -3.27
N ARG A 91 -10.87 -14.61 -1.94
CA ARG A 91 -10.46 -15.83 -1.26
C ARG A 91 -11.59 -16.84 -1.33
N MET A 92 -11.29 -18.04 -1.82
CA MET A 92 -12.28 -19.10 -1.98
C MET A 92 -12.32 -20.03 -0.76
N SER A 93 -13.49 -20.60 -0.50
CA SER A 93 -13.67 -21.73 0.42
C SER A 93 -12.83 -22.94 0.00
N ASP A 94 -12.62 -23.87 0.95
CA ASP A 94 -11.82 -25.08 0.69
C ASP A 94 -12.46 -25.96 -0.42
N ASP A 95 -13.80 -25.97 -0.52
CA ASP A 95 -14.55 -26.62 -1.60
C ASP A 95 -14.58 -25.83 -2.92
N LYS A 96 -14.08 -24.59 -2.91
CA LYS A 96 -13.98 -23.63 -4.02
C LYS A 96 -15.33 -23.24 -4.64
N MET A 97 -16.42 -23.48 -3.93
CA MET A 97 -17.76 -23.16 -4.41
C MET A 97 -18.21 -21.75 -4.00
N THR A 98 -17.63 -21.19 -2.94
CA THR A 98 -18.03 -19.89 -2.40
C THR A 98 -16.82 -18.98 -2.16
N GLY A 99 -17.01 -17.67 -2.37
CA GLY A 99 -16.05 -16.67 -1.90
C GLY A 99 -16.23 -16.46 -0.40
N ILE A 100 -15.15 -16.55 0.36
CA ILE A 100 -15.12 -16.23 1.80
C ILE A 100 -15.01 -14.73 2.00
N ASP A 101 -14.08 -14.08 1.29
CA ASP A 101 -13.89 -12.64 1.31
C ASP A 101 -13.41 -12.14 -0.06
N SER A 102 -13.44 -10.82 -0.25
CA SER A 102 -12.86 -10.22 -1.45
C SER A 102 -12.33 -8.81 -1.19
N LEU A 103 -11.31 -8.43 -1.95
CA LEU A 103 -10.79 -7.08 -2.06
C LEU A 103 -11.09 -6.54 -3.46
N TYR A 104 -11.35 -5.24 -3.54
CA TYR A 104 -11.66 -4.55 -4.79
C TYR A 104 -10.99 -3.17 -4.82
N HIS A 105 -10.33 -2.85 -5.94
CA HIS A 105 -9.74 -1.54 -6.18
C HIS A 105 -10.03 -1.08 -7.61
N GLU A 106 -10.47 0.17 -7.76
CA GLU A 106 -10.42 0.86 -9.03
C GLU A 106 -9.05 1.53 -9.20
N ILE A 107 -8.49 1.41 -10.40
CA ILE A 107 -7.21 2.00 -10.76
C ILE A 107 -7.31 2.72 -12.09
N THR A 108 -6.52 3.77 -12.25
CA THR A 108 -6.29 4.41 -13.56
C THR A 108 -4.89 4.08 -14.02
N ALA A 109 -4.72 3.55 -15.22
CA ALA A 109 -3.42 3.42 -15.86
C ALA A 109 -3.10 4.74 -16.58
N PRO A 110 -2.14 5.54 -16.12
CA PRO A 110 -1.76 6.78 -16.78
C PRO A 110 -0.89 6.53 -18.03
N THR A 111 -0.73 7.54 -18.87
CA THR A 111 0.37 7.57 -19.84
C THR A 111 1.61 8.21 -19.21
N PHE A 112 2.78 7.69 -19.54
CA PHE A 112 4.06 8.29 -19.15
C PHE A 112 4.71 9.02 -20.33
N SER A 113 3.92 9.86 -21.02
CA SER A 113 4.31 10.51 -22.27
C SER A 113 5.53 11.42 -22.10
N LYS A 114 6.32 11.57 -23.17
CA LYS A 114 7.54 12.38 -23.20
C LYS A 114 7.31 13.85 -23.53
N GLU A 115 6.32 14.51 -22.93
CA GLU A 115 6.11 15.95 -23.12
C GLU A 115 7.19 16.83 -22.43
N ASN A 116 8.44 16.36 -22.34
CA ASN A 116 9.58 17.00 -21.67
C ASN A 116 9.31 17.43 -20.21
N LYS A 117 8.36 16.78 -19.55
CA LYS A 117 8.08 16.98 -18.12
C LYS A 117 8.47 15.73 -17.38
N ILE A 118 9.05 15.93 -16.20
CA ILE A 118 9.37 14.84 -15.28
C ILE A 118 8.06 14.17 -14.87
N VAL A 119 8.05 12.84 -14.93
CA VAL A 119 6.93 12.00 -14.49
C VAL A 119 7.43 11.04 -13.42
N LEU A 120 6.58 10.78 -12.43
CA LEU A 120 6.88 9.88 -11.32
C LEU A 120 5.99 8.65 -11.42
N SER A 121 6.53 7.48 -11.08
CA SER A 121 5.71 6.31 -10.77
C SER A 121 4.90 6.51 -9.49
N ASP A 122 4.07 5.52 -9.15
CA ASP A 122 3.60 5.39 -7.77
C ASP A 122 4.78 5.16 -6.83
N ILE A 123 4.57 5.48 -5.55
CA ILE A 123 5.45 5.06 -4.46
C ILE A 123 5.02 3.65 -4.04
N GLU A 124 5.91 2.68 -4.20
CA GLU A 124 5.73 1.36 -3.61
C GLU A 124 6.27 1.39 -2.17
N LEU A 125 5.37 1.20 -1.21
CA LEU A 125 5.74 1.02 0.18
C LEU A 125 6.18 -0.42 0.40
N CYS A 126 7.39 -0.58 0.94
CA CYS A 126 8.08 -1.84 1.02
C CYS A 126 8.27 -2.26 2.47
N SER A 127 8.30 -3.59 2.69
CA SER A 127 8.74 -4.20 3.94
C SER A 127 10.26 -4.32 3.99
N ASN A 128 10.90 -4.48 2.83
CA ASN A 128 12.36 -4.55 2.72
C ASN A 128 12.83 -4.24 1.28
N ILE A 129 14.05 -3.72 1.15
CA ILE A 129 14.74 -3.57 -0.14
C ILE A 129 16.18 -4.08 0.04
N LYS A 130 16.57 -5.08 -0.75
CA LYS A 130 17.93 -5.63 -0.75
C LYS A 130 18.69 -5.21 -2.00
N THR A 131 19.81 -4.53 -1.82
CA THR A 131 20.73 -4.18 -2.90
C THR A 131 21.74 -5.30 -3.15
N GLY A 132 22.23 -5.43 -4.39
CA GLY A 132 23.20 -6.48 -4.74
C GLY A 132 22.57 -7.87 -4.85
N ALA A 133 21.29 -7.93 -5.21
CA ALA A 133 20.55 -9.18 -5.32
C ALA A 133 21.21 -10.15 -6.31
N VAL A 134 21.45 -11.38 -5.86
CA VAL A 134 22.07 -12.45 -6.64
C VAL A 134 21.01 -13.15 -7.51
N ASN A 135 19.77 -13.24 -7.03
CA ASN A 135 18.69 -13.91 -7.75
C ASN A 135 17.98 -12.96 -8.72
N ARG A 136 18.57 -12.80 -9.92
CA ARG A 136 18.00 -11.94 -10.98
C ARG A 136 16.69 -12.44 -11.58
N ASN A 137 16.32 -13.69 -11.31
CA ASN A 137 15.06 -14.30 -11.76
C ASN A 137 14.03 -14.35 -10.62
N GLY A 138 14.33 -13.74 -9.48
CA GLY A 138 13.42 -13.65 -8.35
C GLY A 138 12.17 -12.87 -8.72
N LEU A 139 11.03 -13.30 -8.17
CA LEU A 139 9.73 -12.65 -8.40
C LEU A 139 9.75 -11.15 -8.06
N PHE A 140 10.46 -10.80 -6.98
CA PHE A 140 10.62 -9.44 -6.45
C PHE A 140 11.85 -8.70 -6.99
N TYR A 141 12.56 -9.29 -7.96
CA TYR A 141 13.72 -8.65 -8.55
C TYR A 141 13.31 -7.56 -9.53
N LYS A 142 13.78 -6.32 -9.31
CA LYS A 142 13.70 -5.21 -10.26
C LYS A 142 14.82 -4.21 -10.06
N ASN A 143 15.30 -3.63 -11.16
CA ASN A 143 16.39 -2.63 -11.18
C ASN A 143 17.58 -2.98 -10.26
N THR A 144 18.07 -4.22 -10.37
CA THR A 144 19.22 -4.76 -9.61
C THR A 144 19.02 -4.97 -8.11
N MET A 145 17.78 -4.87 -7.65
CA MET A 145 17.38 -5.01 -6.25
C MET A 145 16.30 -6.09 -6.10
N GLU A 146 16.18 -6.65 -4.91
CA GLU A 146 14.98 -7.37 -4.48
C GLU A 146 14.11 -6.38 -3.67
N VAL A 147 12.93 -6.07 -4.19
CA VAL A 147 11.99 -5.09 -3.62
C VAL A 147 10.78 -5.86 -3.09
N TYR A 148 10.67 -5.96 -1.77
CA TYR A 148 9.60 -6.69 -1.11
C TYR A 148 8.49 -5.72 -0.68
N PRO A 149 7.29 -5.80 -1.29
CA PRO A 149 6.20 -4.87 -0.99
C PRO A 149 5.71 -5.03 0.46
N ASN A 150 5.02 -4.02 0.96
CA ASN A 150 4.19 -4.07 2.16
C ASN A 150 2.73 -3.76 1.78
N PRO A 151 1.95 -4.75 1.30
CA PRO A 151 0.58 -4.53 0.84
C PRO A 151 -0.36 -4.02 1.94
N MET A 152 -0.03 -4.24 3.22
CA MET A 152 -0.78 -3.69 4.34
C MET A 152 -0.55 -2.20 4.54
N ARG A 153 0.63 -1.70 4.12
CA ARG A 153 1.09 -0.34 4.41
C ARG A 153 1.02 0.00 5.90
N MET A 154 1.26 -1.00 6.76
CA MET A 154 1.25 -0.86 8.21
C MET A 154 2.65 -1.10 8.77
N TYR A 155 3.00 -0.32 9.79
CA TYR A 155 4.28 -0.38 10.49
C TYR A 155 4.04 -0.34 12.00
N ASN A 156 4.83 -1.09 12.76
CA ASN A 156 4.68 -1.25 14.22
C ASN A 156 6.05 -1.22 14.91
N GLU A 157 6.08 -1.49 16.23
CA GLU A 157 7.34 -1.51 16.99
C GLU A 157 8.32 -2.60 16.52
N GLU A 158 7.81 -3.71 15.99
CA GLU A 158 8.62 -4.82 15.48
C GLU A 158 9.14 -4.53 14.06
N THR A 159 8.39 -3.74 13.28
CA THR A 159 8.69 -3.37 11.89
C THR A 159 8.68 -1.83 11.71
N PRO A 160 9.51 -1.07 12.45
CA PRO A 160 9.43 0.39 12.49
C PRO A 160 10.12 1.07 11.31
N ARG A 161 10.61 0.31 10.32
CA ARG A 161 11.33 0.86 9.18
C ARG A 161 10.46 0.84 7.94
N LEU A 162 10.05 2.02 7.51
CA LEU A 162 9.39 2.23 6.23
C LEU A 162 10.44 2.27 5.13
N PHE A 163 10.33 1.37 4.15
CA PHE A 163 11.08 1.45 2.90
C PHE A 163 10.17 1.94 1.78
N TYR A 164 10.72 2.67 0.83
CA TYR A 164 9.99 3.07 -0.37
C TYR A 164 10.83 2.86 -1.63
N TYR A 165 10.12 2.61 -2.72
CA TYR A 165 10.67 2.50 -4.07
C TYR A 165 9.81 3.35 -5.03
N LEU A 166 10.45 4.11 -5.91
CA LEU A 166 9.78 4.78 -7.03
C LEU A 166 10.76 5.03 -8.18
N GLU A 167 10.21 5.37 -9.33
CA GLU A 167 10.95 5.68 -10.55
C GLU A 167 10.59 7.08 -11.05
N MET A 168 11.63 7.79 -11.47
CA MET A 168 11.54 9.08 -12.15
C MET A 168 11.82 8.87 -13.64
N TYR A 169 11.03 9.54 -14.48
CA TYR A 169 11.13 9.47 -15.93
C TYR A 169 11.24 10.87 -16.54
N ASN A 170 11.73 10.94 -17.78
CA ASN A 170 11.95 12.18 -18.52
C ASN A 170 12.85 13.15 -17.74
N LEU A 171 13.86 12.61 -17.03
CA LEU A 171 14.72 13.39 -16.15
C LEU A 171 15.83 14.10 -16.91
N LYS A 172 16.22 13.59 -18.09
CA LYS A 172 17.36 14.12 -18.85
C LYS A 172 17.06 15.54 -19.34
N SER A 173 17.99 16.45 -19.08
CA SER A 173 17.95 17.81 -19.60
C SER A 173 19.07 18.02 -20.61
N GLU A 174 18.77 18.77 -21.67
CA GLU A 174 19.77 19.21 -22.66
C GLU A 174 20.60 20.40 -22.16
N VAL A 175 20.22 21.01 -21.03
CA VAL A 175 20.98 22.09 -20.38
C VAL A 175 22.14 21.49 -19.56
N PRO A 176 23.41 21.79 -19.89
CA PRO A 176 24.55 21.25 -19.16
C PRO A 176 24.53 21.64 -17.68
N GLY A 177 24.68 20.64 -16.81
CA GLY A 177 24.69 20.85 -15.36
C GLY A 177 23.32 21.14 -14.73
N ALA A 178 22.23 20.95 -15.47
CA ALA A 178 20.88 21.09 -14.94
C ALA A 178 20.61 20.12 -13.78
N LYS A 179 19.85 20.62 -12.79
CA LYS A 179 19.51 19.91 -11.57
C LYS A 179 18.06 20.16 -11.21
N VAL A 180 17.47 19.16 -10.57
CA VAL A 180 16.18 19.27 -9.88
C VAL A 180 16.36 19.19 -8.39
N ASP A 181 15.49 19.84 -7.65
CA ASP A 181 15.40 19.70 -6.21
C ASP A 181 14.35 18.62 -5.88
N VAL A 182 14.73 17.69 -5.01
CA VAL A 182 13.88 16.62 -4.51
C VAL A 182 13.56 16.89 -3.05
N GLU A 183 12.29 16.73 -2.68
CA GLU A 183 11.83 16.66 -1.31
C GLU A 183 11.06 15.37 -1.07
N ILE A 184 11.47 14.62 -0.04
CA ILE A 184 10.73 13.48 0.48
C ILE A 184 10.25 13.86 1.86
N ALA A 185 8.95 13.84 2.11
CA ALA A 185 8.38 14.26 3.38
C ALA A 185 7.35 13.25 3.88
N ILE A 186 7.24 13.11 5.20
CA ILE A 186 6.11 12.43 5.82
C ILE A 186 5.25 13.48 6.54
N ALA A 187 3.96 13.50 6.22
CA ALA A 187 2.96 14.33 6.86
C ALA A 187 1.98 13.49 7.68
N ASP A 188 1.45 14.05 8.77
CA ASP A 188 0.29 13.51 9.47
C ASP A 188 -1.03 13.88 8.76
N THR A 189 -2.17 13.52 9.34
CA THR A 189 -3.52 13.81 8.82
C THR A 189 -3.85 15.30 8.74
N ASP A 190 -3.20 16.13 9.57
CA ASP A 190 -3.38 17.58 9.55
C ASP A 190 -2.51 18.25 8.48
N GLY A 191 -1.73 17.46 7.73
CA GLY A 191 -0.79 17.93 6.72
C GLY A 191 0.50 18.51 7.32
N LYS A 192 0.73 18.34 8.62
CA LYS A 192 1.96 18.79 9.28
C LYS A 192 3.10 17.83 8.92
N ILE A 193 4.19 18.39 8.41
CA ILE A 193 5.41 17.64 8.10
C ILE A 193 6.06 17.18 9.41
N ILE A 194 6.16 15.86 9.58
CA ILE A 194 6.81 15.21 10.72
C ILE A 194 8.31 15.07 10.47
N THR A 195 8.67 14.66 9.25
CA THR A 195 10.06 14.56 8.82
C THR A 195 10.17 14.87 7.33
N ASN A 196 11.33 15.35 6.90
CA ASN A 196 11.64 15.47 5.49
C ASN A 196 13.14 15.31 5.21
N LYS A 197 13.45 15.03 3.94
CA LYS A 197 14.78 15.00 3.36
C LYS A 197 14.76 15.81 2.08
N ARG A 198 15.79 16.63 1.86
CA ARG A 198 15.94 17.44 0.64
C ARG A 198 17.33 17.27 0.04
N TYR A 199 17.40 17.14 -1.27
CA TYR A 199 18.66 17.08 -2.01
C TYR A 199 18.45 17.51 -3.45
N SER A 200 19.52 17.85 -4.16
CA SER A 200 19.47 18.14 -5.59
C SER A 200 20.03 16.95 -6.40
N LYS A 201 19.40 16.66 -7.53
CA LYS A 201 19.78 15.55 -8.43
C LYS A 201 20.13 16.08 -9.82
N ASN A 202 21.19 15.54 -10.41
CA ASN A 202 21.60 15.90 -11.76
C ASN A 202 20.66 15.29 -12.81
N GLN A 203 20.35 16.06 -13.85
CA GLN A 203 19.49 15.67 -14.96
C GLN A 203 20.27 15.02 -16.12
N THR A 204 21.13 14.05 -15.82
CA THR A 204 22.01 13.43 -16.83
C THR A 204 21.46 12.16 -17.46
N GLN A 205 20.49 11.51 -16.82
CA GLN A 205 19.91 10.24 -17.25
C GLN A 205 18.42 10.41 -17.56
N GLU A 206 17.91 9.61 -18.50
CA GLU A 206 16.50 9.63 -18.92
C GLU A 206 15.56 9.17 -17.80
N SER A 207 15.97 8.15 -17.05
CA SER A 207 15.24 7.66 -15.89
C SER A 207 16.19 7.49 -14.71
N ALA A 208 15.61 7.48 -13.51
CA ALA A 208 16.33 7.16 -12.31
C ALA A 208 15.43 6.48 -11.30
N VAL A 209 15.98 5.47 -10.62
CA VAL A 209 15.32 4.79 -9.51
C VAL A 209 15.64 5.53 -8.22
N GLU A 210 14.64 5.64 -7.35
CA GLU A 210 14.74 6.25 -6.04
C GLU A 210 14.28 5.27 -4.98
N VAL A 211 15.17 5.00 -4.04
CA VAL A 211 14.92 4.12 -2.91
C VAL A 211 15.40 4.78 -1.64
N GLY A 212 14.66 4.55 -0.55
CA GLY A 212 15.08 5.06 0.73
C GLY A 212 14.26 4.48 1.86
N SER A 213 14.52 5.00 3.05
CA SER A 213 13.79 4.59 4.24
C SER A 213 13.63 5.72 5.25
N PHE A 214 12.64 5.54 6.10
CA PHE A 214 12.40 6.32 7.30
C PHE A 214 12.29 5.38 8.50
N ASP A 215 12.81 5.85 9.62
CA ASP A 215 12.54 5.25 10.91
C ASP A 215 11.27 5.90 11.47
N VAL A 216 10.23 5.11 11.69
CA VAL A 216 8.93 5.54 12.20
C VAL A 216 8.68 5.01 13.63
N SER A 217 9.73 4.53 14.30
CA SER A 217 9.69 4.04 15.69
C SER A 217 9.23 5.07 16.71
N ASP A 218 9.35 6.37 16.43
CA ASP A 218 8.89 7.46 17.31
C ASP A 218 7.53 8.05 16.93
N TYR A 219 6.92 7.58 15.84
CA TYR A 219 5.67 8.16 15.33
C TYR A 219 4.49 7.71 16.19
N LYS A 220 3.48 8.56 16.35
CA LYS A 220 2.27 8.16 17.07
C LYS A 220 1.44 7.20 16.23
N ASN A 221 0.51 6.51 16.87
CA ASN A 221 -0.50 5.74 16.16
C ASN A 221 -1.35 6.65 15.27
N GLY A 222 -1.56 6.26 14.01
CA GLY A 222 -2.37 7.05 13.09
C GLY A 222 -2.00 6.86 11.62
N LEU A 223 -2.73 7.59 10.76
CA LEU A 223 -2.51 7.67 9.33
C LEU A 223 -1.46 8.75 9.00
N TYR A 224 -0.55 8.39 8.10
CA TYR A 224 0.49 9.28 7.60
C TYR A 224 0.55 9.22 6.07
N THR A 225 1.10 10.26 5.47
CA THR A 225 1.33 10.35 4.02
C THR A 225 2.81 10.53 3.74
N LEU A 226 3.41 9.61 3.00
CA LEU A 226 4.71 9.81 2.37
C LEU A 226 4.51 10.57 1.06
N ILE A 227 5.22 11.69 0.89
CA ILE A 227 5.17 12.57 -0.27
C ILE A 227 6.56 12.61 -0.88
N TYR A 228 6.64 12.36 -2.19
CA TYR A 228 7.85 12.56 -2.98
C TYR A 228 7.59 13.65 -4.01
N ALA A 229 8.30 14.77 -3.91
CA ALA A 229 8.16 15.93 -4.78
C ALA A 229 9.47 16.24 -5.50
N VAL A 230 9.35 16.60 -6.79
CA VAL A 230 10.45 17.06 -7.62
C VAL A 230 10.10 18.45 -8.12
N VAL A 231 11.01 19.39 -7.93
CA VAL A 231 10.91 20.77 -8.39
C VAL A 231 12.03 21.04 -9.38
N ASP A 232 11.65 21.33 -10.63
CA ASP A 232 12.55 21.83 -11.66
C ASP A 232 12.40 23.35 -11.74
N LYS A 233 13.40 24.04 -11.19
CA LYS A 233 13.46 25.51 -11.19
C LYS A 233 13.72 26.09 -12.59
N THR A 234 14.32 25.33 -13.50
CA THR A 234 14.62 25.79 -14.86
C THR A 234 13.36 25.81 -15.72
N SER A 235 12.49 24.82 -15.58
CA SER A 235 11.21 24.75 -16.29
C SER A 235 10.01 25.32 -15.51
N ASN A 236 10.23 25.78 -14.27
CA ASN A 236 9.19 26.26 -13.35
C ASN A 236 8.04 25.25 -13.19
N TYR A 237 8.41 23.98 -13.02
CA TYR A 237 7.49 22.86 -12.94
C TYR A 237 7.74 22.06 -11.66
N SER A 238 6.66 21.58 -11.04
CA SER A 238 6.73 20.64 -9.93
C SER A 238 5.80 19.46 -10.17
N VAL A 239 6.27 18.28 -9.79
CA VAL A 239 5.51 17.04 -9.81
C VAL A 239 5.68 16.35 -8.47
N TYR A 240 4.62 15.70 -8.00
CA TYR A 240 4.70 14.91 -6.78
C TYR A 240 3.88 13.63 -6.91
N THR A 241 4.25 12.64 -6.11
CA THR A 241 3.49 11.41 -5.89
C THR A 241 3.40 11.18 -4.38
N ARG A 242 2.40 10.41 -3.93
CA ARG A 242 2.16 10.17 -2.51
C ARG A 242 1.63 8.77 -2.25
N ALA A 243 1.94 8.25 -1.07
CA ALA A 243 1.38 7.00 -0.56
C ALA A 243 1.05 7.13 0.92
N ASN A 244 -0.16 6.70 1.29
CA ASN A 244 -0.62 6.67 2.66
C ASN A 244 -0.16 5.40 3.36
N PHE A 245 0.14 5.47 4.65
CA PHE A 245 0.49 4.34 5.49
C PHE A 245 0.05 4.55 6.94
N TYR A 246 -0.02 3.48 7.71
CA TYR A 246 -0.46 3.49 9.11
C TYR A 246 0.66 3.09 10.07
N ILE A 247 0.70 3.78 11.21
CA ILE A 247 1.49 3.37 12.37
C ILE A 247 0.55 2.73 13.40
N MET A 248 0.90 1.53 13.86
CA MET A 248 0.15 0.78 14.87
C MET A 248 1.11 0.17 15.90
N LYS A 249 1.17 0.75 17.08
CA LYS A 249 2.03 0.36 18.20
C LYS A 249 1.17 -0.14 19.35
N PRO A 250 1.31 -1.42 19.75
CA PRO A 250 0.66 -1.95 20.94
C PRO A 250 1.12 -1.15 22.17
N GLY A 251 0.18 -0.57 22.92
CA GLY A 251 0.52 0.17 24.15
C GLY A 251 0.82 1.66 24.00
N GLN A 252 1.00 2.20 22.77
CA GLN A 252 0.80 3.64 22.52
C GLN A 252 -0.68 3.95 22.35
N THR A 253 -1.44 3.57 23.35
CA THR A 253 -2.74 4.14 23.61
C THR A 253 -2.51 5.53 24.18
N ASP A 254 -3.13 6.55 23.58
CA ASP A 254 -3.23 7.86 24.21
C ASP A 254 -3.61 7.65 25.68
N GLN A 255 -2.97 8.33 26.63
CA GLN A 255 -3.32 8.17 28.05
C GLN A 255 -4.81 8.44 28.28
N GLU A 256 -5.43 9.30 27.47
CA GLU A 256 -6.87 9.48 27.36
C GLU A 256 -7.60 8.24 26.82
N PHE A 257 -7.10 7.58 25.78
CA PHE A 257 -7.67 6.31 25.29
C PHE A 257 -7.67 5.23 26.39
N LEU A 258 -6.57 5.02 27.14
CA LEU A 258 -6.56 4.03 28.22
C LEU A 258 -7.48 4.35 29.39
N THR A 259 -7.71 5.64 29.68
CA THR A 259 -8.54 6.06 30.82
C THR A 259 -10.01 6.17 30.43
N LEU A 260 -10.31 6.64 29.22
CA LEU A 260 -11.66 6.89 28.75
C LEU A 260 -12.27 5.70 28.03
N PHE A 261 -11.49 4.91 27.28
CA PHE A 261 -12.05 3.75 26.56
C PHE A 261 -12.74 2.77 27.52
N PRO A 262 -12.11 2.29 28.61
CA PRO A 262 -12.78 1.38 29.56
C PRO A 262 -13.96 2.00 30.32
N GLN A 263 -14.10 3.33 30.31
CA GLN A 263 -15.21 4.07 30.91
C GLN A 263 -16.27 4.50 29.89
N SER A 264 -15.99 4.30 28.60
CA SER A 264 -16.87 4.66 27.50
C SER A 264 -17.93 3.60 27.28
N GLU A 265 -19.07 4.01 26.73
CA GLU A 265 -20.12 3.10 26.31
C GLU A 265 -19.65 2.09 25.25
N PHE A 266 -18.62 2.45 24.47
CA PHE A 266 -18.04 1.60 23.42
C PHE A 266 -17.29 0.37 23.98
N ALA A 267 -16.66 0.44 25.16
CA ALA A 267 -15.87 -0.69 25.67
C ALA A 267 -16.72 -1.91 26.03
N THR A 268 -17.99 -1.72 26.36
CA THR A 268 -18.94 -2.80 26.66
C THR A 268 -19.96 -3.05 25.55
N ALA A 269 -20.05 -2.15 24.57
CA ALA A 269 -20.99 -2.26 23.46
C ALA A 269 -20.78 -3.56 22.68
N SER A 270 -21.87 -4.29 22.45
CA SER A 270 -21.93 -5.43 21.57
C SER A 270 -21.75 -5.00 20.11
N GLU A 271 -21.45 -5.95 19.24
CA GLU A 271 -21.29 -5.67 17.81
C GLU A 271 -22.52 -4.99 17.20
N ALA A 272 -23.72 -5.42 17.59
CA ALA A 272 -24.97 -4.85 17.11
C ALA A 272 -25.15 -3.39 17.56
N GLU A 273 -24.78 -3.07 18.80
CA GLU A 273 -24.83 -1.69 19.32
C GLU A 273 -23.81 -0.80 18.60
N LEU A 274 -22.62 -1.32 18.32
CA LEU A 274 -21.59 -0.59 17.56
C LEU A 274 -22.05 -0.30 16.13
N ASP A 275 -22.60 -1.29 15.44
CA ASP A 275 -23.12 -1.11 14.08
C ASP A 275 -24.27 -0.09 14.04
N GLU A 276 -25.16 -0.13 15.04
CA GLU A 276 -26.22 0.88 15.19
C GLU A 276 -25.66 2.29 15.44
N MET A 277 -24.65 2.42 16.30
CA MET A 277 -23.99 3.70 16.58
C MET A 277 -23.30 4.26 15.33
N PHE A 278 -22.62 3.42 14.56
CA PHE A 278 -21.98 3.84 13.31
C PHE A 278 -23.01 4.23 12.24
N ASP A 279 -24.11 3.47 12.12
CA ASP A 279 -25.20 3.80 11.20
C ASP A 279 -25.83 5.16 11.51
N GLN A 280 -25.99 5.49 12.79
CA GLN A 280 -26.48 6.81 13.22
C GLN A 280 -25.45 7.92 12.93
N ALA A 281 -24.16 7.62 13.03
CA ALA A 281 -23.09 8.58 12.79
C ALA A 281 -22.64 8.65 11.31
N GLY A 282 -23.16 7.76 10.45
CA GLY A 282 -22.82 7.67 9.03
C GLY A 282 -23.12 8.93 8.21
N TYR A 283 -23.94 9.86 8.73
CA TYR A 283 -24.20 11.16 8.10
C TYR A 283 -23.00 12.13 8.16
N ILE A 284 -22.08 11.91 9.11
CA ILE A 284 -20.85 12.71 9.27
C ILE A 284 -19.58 11.93 8.88
N ALA A 285 -19.69 10.61 8.68
CA ALA A 285 -18.60 9.76 8.20
C ALA A 285 -18.28 10.02 6.72
N ASN A 286 -16.99 10.07 6.38
CA ASN A 286 -16.56 10.09 4.98
C ASN A 286 -16.56 8.67 4.37
N LYS A 287 -16.48 8.59 3.04
CA LYS A 287 -16.57 7.30 2.31
C LYS A 287 -15.47 6.31 2.70
N GLU A 288 -14.29 6.80 3.09
CA GLU A 288 -13.15 5.97 3.47
C GLU A 288 -13.36 5.41 4.88
N GLU A 289 -13.88 6.21 5.82
CA GLU A 289 -14.27 5.78 7.17
C GLU A 289 -15.37 4.73 7.15
N VAL A 290 -16.38 4.89 6.28
CA VAL A 290 -17.43 3.89 6.07
C VAL A 290 -16.84 2.56 5.59
N GLN A 291 -15.91 2.62 4.64
CA GLN A 291 -15.25 1.42 4.12
C GLN A 291 -14.35 0.76 5.17
N ILE A 292 -13.64 1.56 5.98
CA ILE A 292 -12.82 1.05 7.07
C ILE A 292 -13.71 0.35 8.08
N TYR A 293 -14.76 0.99 8.59
CA TYR A 293 -15.67 0.40 9.58
C TYR A 293 -16.30 -0.91 9.08
N GLN A 294 -16.78 -0.91 7.83
CA GLN A 294 -17.37 -2.09 7.18
C GLN A 294 -16.36 -3.24 6.97
N SER A 295 -15.06 -2.94 6.94
CA SER A 295 -13.98 -3.94 6.82
C SER A 295 -13.52 -4.51 8.17
N LEU A 296 -14.06 -4.05 9.29
CA LEU A 296 -13.67 -4.52 10.62
C LEU A 296 -14.46 -5.78 10.99
N ASP A 297 -13.75 -6.89 11.14
CA ASP A 297 -14.35 -8.22 11.38
C ASP A 297 -14.40 -8.62 12.87
N THR A 298 -13.92 -7.76 13.76
CA THR A 298 -13.92 -8.04 15.20
C THR A 298 -14.60 -6.94 15.98
N VAL A 299 -15.33 -7.34 17.02
CA VAL A 299 -16.02 -6.42 17.94
C VAL A 299 -15.00 -5.44 18.53
N GLU A 300 -13.86 -5.92 19.02
CA GLU A 300 -12.76 -5.09 19.51
C GLU A 300 -12.30 -4.04 18.48
N SER A 301 -12.11 -4.41 17.22
CA SER A 301 -11.74 -3.45 16.17
C SER A 301 -12.82 -2.39 15.95
N LYS A 302 -14.10 -2.79 15.91
CA LYS A 302 -15.24 -1.86 15.81
C LYS A 302 -15.33 -0.93 17.01
N ARG A 303 -15.11 -1.45 18.24
CA ARG A 303 -15.06 -0.66 19.48
C ARG A 303 -13.94 0.39 19.43
N MET A 304 -12.75 -0.02 19.00
CA MET A 304 -11.59 0.86 18.90
C MET A 304 -11.75 1.92 17.81
N PHE A 305 -12.39 1.55 16.70
CA PHE A 305 -12.72 2.49 15.63
C PHE A 305 -13.74 3.52 16.10
N LEU A 306 -14.88 3.08 16.65
CA LEU A 306 -15.96 3.99 17.06
C LEU A 306 -15.59 4.90 18.23
N PHE A 307 -14.75 4.43 19.14
CA PHE A 307 -14.21 5.30 20.18
C PHE A 307 -13.32 6.43 19.63
N ARG A 308 -12.76 6.26 18.43
CA ARG A 308 -11.86 7.23 17.78
C ARG A 308 -12.52 8.02 16.63
N PHE A 309 -13.70 7.58 16.20
CA PHE A 309 -14.53 8.17 15.16
C PHE A 309 -15.30 9.38 15.72
#